data_AF-A0A1G1Q4G0-F1
#
_entry.id   AF-A0A1G1Q4G0-F1
#
_cell.length_a   1.000
_cell.length_b   1.000
_cell.length_c   1.000
_cell.angle_alpha   90.00
_cell.angle_beta   90.00
_cell.angle_gamma   90.00
#
_symmetry.space_group_name_H-M   'P 1'
#
loop_
_entity.id
_entity.type
_entity.pdbx_description
1 polymer ?
#
loop_
_entity_poly.entity_id
_entity_poly.type
_entity_poly.pdbx_seq_one_letter_code
_entity_poly.pdbx_strand_id
1 'polypeptide(L)'
;MTHSRQPTLPTNSQHAHRVIACLNRDQVDFLDKLGKDALFSAGVKLSRTQILSAMVNALRACHLNGEGIHSPEQFEQRILAILRKTRGGKPHA
;
A
#
# COMPACT_ATOMS: atom_id res chain seq x y z
N MET A 1 -37.28 17.45 -34.83
CA MET A 1 -36.75 17.61 -33.46
C MET A 1 -36.58 16.23 -32.83
N THR A 2 -35.41 15.61 -32.97
CA THR A 2 -35.10 14.33 -32.31
C THR A 2 -33.77 14.49 -31.58
N HIS A 3 -33.86 14.67 -30.27
CA HIS A 3 -32.73 14.80 -29.36
C HIS A 3 -31.98 13.46 -29.28
N SER A 4 -30.78 13.40 -29.85
CA SER A 4 -29.85 12.31 -29.58
C SER A 4 -29.26 12.49 -28.18
N ARG A 5 -29.81 11.78 -27.19
CA ARG A 5 -29.18 11.63 -25.88
C ARG A 5 -27.98 10.69 -26.04
N GLN A 6 -26.77 11.24 -26.07
CA GLN A 6 -25.57 10.45 -25.83
C GLN A 6 -25.53 10.08 -24.33
N PRO A 7 -25.31 8.81 -23.97
CA PRO A 7 -25.03 8.43 -22.60
C PRO A 7 -23.60 8.86 -22.26
N THR A 8 -23.46 9.75 -21.27
CA THR A 8 -22.15 10.08 -20.68
C THR A 8 -21.64 8.85 -19.93
N LEU A 9 -20.65 8.18 -20.50
CA LEU A 9 -19.83 7.20 -19.80
C LEU A 9 -19.20 7.87 -18.57
N PRO A 10 -19.24 7.27 -17.36
CA PRO A 10 -18.40 7.73 -16.27
C PRO A 10 -16.96 7.40 -16.66
N THR A 11 -16.18 8.43 -17.00
CA THR A 11 -14.73 8.35 -17.05
C THR A 11 -14.26 8.06 -15.63
N ASN A 12 -14.17 6.79 -15.27
CA ASN A 12 -13.45 6.35 -14.07
C ASN A 12 -11.97 6.53 -14.37
N SER A 13 -11.53 7.79 -14.40
CA SER A 13 -10.13 8.11 -14.52
C SER A 13 -9.46 7.50 -13.30
N GLN A 14 -8.45 6.66 -13.57
CA GLN A 14 -7.52 6.13 -12.60
C GLN A 14 -6.72 7.28 -11.96
N HIS A 15 -7.40 8.13 -11.19
CA HIS A 15 -6.80 9.26 -10.54
C HIS A 15 -5.95 8.70 -9.39
N ALA A 16 -4.64 8.83 -9.54
CA ALA A 16 -3.72 8.69 -8.42
C ALA A 16 -4.15 9.71 -7.35
N HIS A 17 -4.73 9.21 -6.25
CA HIS A 17 -5.11 10.06 -5.13
C HIS A 17 -3.84 10.43 -4.38
N ARG A 18 -3.55 11.74 -4.32
CA ARG A 18 -2.37 12.24 -3.62
C ARG A 18 -2.62 12.18 -2.11
N VAL A 19 -2.01 11.22 -1.45
CA VAL A 19 -2.00 11.13 0.01
C VAL A 19 -0.80 11.91 0.52
N ILE A 20 -1.05 12.94 1.33
CA ILE A 20 0.00 13.66 2.05
C ILE A 20 0.16 12.95 3.40
N ALA A 21 1.22 12.18 3.55
CA ALA A 21 1.57 11.53 4.81
C ALA A 21 2.65 12.35 5.53
N CYS A 22 2.41 12.68 6.79
CA CYS A 22 3.43 13.25 7.67
C CYS A 22 4.25 12.10 8.26
N LEU A 23 5.47 11.92 7.75
CA LEU A 23 6.42 10.94 8.25
C LEU A 23 7.59 11.66 8.91
N ASN A 24 8.09 11.09 10.00
CA ASN A 24 9.30 11.61 10.64
C ASN A 24 10.56 11.24 9.82
N ARG A 25 11.70 11.84 10.19
CA ARG A 25 12.95 11.64 9.44
C ARG A 25 13.39 10.18 9.41
N ASP A 26 13.22 9.45 10.52
CA ASP A 26 13.56 8.02 10.61
C ASP A 26 12.69 7.16 9.67
N GLN A 27 11.39 7.43 9.57
CA GLN A 27 10.49 6.75 8.64
C GLN A 27 10.86 7.04 7.19
N VAL A 28 11.20 8.29 6.86
CA VAL A 28 11.64 8.66 5.51
C VAL A 28 12.98 8.01 5.16
N ASP A 29 13.92 7.96 6.11
CA ASP A 29 15.22 7.31 5.94
C ASP A 29 15.05 5.80 5.72
N PHE A 30 14.15 5.17 6.47
CA PHE A 30 13.81 3.75 6.26
C PHE A 30 13.27 3.48 4.85
N LEU A 31 12.36 4.33 4.35
CA LEU A 31 11.85 4.21 2.97
C LEU A 31 12.97 4.40 1.93
N ASP A 32 13.88 5.35 2.18
CA ASP A 32 15.02 5.61 1.30
C ASP A 32 16.01 4.44 1.29
N LYS A 33 16.27 3.87 2.46
CA LYS A 33 17.11 2.69 2.65
C LYS A 33 16.54 1.48 1.92
N LEU A 34 15.23 1.20 2.02
CA LEU A 34 14.58 0.13 1.25
C LEU A 34 14.76 0.33 -0.27
N GLY A 35 14.62 1.56 -0.75
CA GLY A 35 14.84 1.88 -2.15
C GLY A 35 16.29 1.66 -2.59
N LYS A 36 17.26 2.04 -1.75
CA LYS A 36 18.69 1.76 -1.96
C LYS A 36 18.99 0.27 -1.92
N ASP A 37 18.47 -0.46 -0.94
CA ASP A 37 18.68 -1.91 -0.81
C ASP A 37 18.16 -2.63 -2.05
N ALA A 38 16.98 -2.28 -2.57
CA ALA A 38 16.48 -2.84 -3.83
C ALA A 38 17.36 -2.48 -5.04
N LEU A 39 17.90 -1.27 -5.08
CA LEU A 39 18.80 -0.81 -6.14
C LEU A 39 20.15 -1.54 -6.09
N PHE A 40 20.74 -1.70 -4.91
CA PHE A 40 22.02 -2.38 -4.72
C PHE A 40 21.90 -3.90 -4.84
N SER A 41 20.77 -4.47 -4.39
CA SER A 41 20.56 -5.92 -4.39
C SER A 41 20.09 -6.45 -5.75
N ALA A 42 19.15 -5.77 -6.40
CA ALA A 42 18.49 -6.27 -7.62
C ALA A 42 18.61 -5.30 -8.81
N GLY A 43 19.28 -4.15 -8.66
CA GLY A 43 19.34 -3.12 -9.71
C GLY A 43 18.03 -2.36 -9.91
N VAL A 44 17.03 -2.56 -9.04
CA VAL A 44 15.68 -1.99 -9.20
C VAL A 44 15.54 -0.74 -8.34
N LYS A 45 15.28 0.40 -8.99
CA LYS A 45 15.01 1.66 -8.30
C LYS A 45 13.55 1.70 -7.82
N LEU A 46 13.33 1.48 -6.53
CA LEU A 46 12.02 1.68 -5.90
C LEU A 46 11.91 3.12 -5.36
N SER A 47 10.94 3.88 -5.87
CA SER A 47 10.60 5.20 -5.32
C SER A 47 9.83 5.05 -4.01
N ARG A 48 9.89 6.07 -3.14
CA ARG A 48 9.16 6.10 -1.85
C ARG A 48 7.67 5.82 -2.04
N THR A 49 7.07 6.39 -3.09
CA THR A 49 5.66 6.18 -3.44
C THR A 49 5.40 4.74 -3.87
N GLN A 50 6.28 4.12 -4.65
CA GLN A 50 6.14 2.70 -5.02
C GLN A 50 6.25 1.78 -3.79
N ILE A 51 7.15 2.07 -2.87
CA ILE A 51 7.29 1.31 -1.62
C ILE A 51 6.01 1.43 -0.80
N LEU A 52 5.50 2.65 -0.61
CA LEU A 52 4.22 2.91 0.07
C LEU A 52 3.06 2.17 -0.63
N SER A 53 2.95 2.27 -1.95
CA SER A 53 1.91 1.57 -2.72
C SER A 53 2.02 0.05 -2.59
N ALA A 54 3.23 -0.50 -2.62
CA ALA A 54 3.47 -1.93 -2.42
C ALA A 54 3.07 -2.37 -1.01
N MET A 55 3.40 -1.58 0.01
CA MET A 55 2.97 -1.82 1.39
C MET A 55 1.44 -1.82 1.50
N VAL A 56 0.76 -0.80 0.96
CA VAL A 56 -0.71 -0.73 0.98
C VAL A 56 -1.34 -1.91 0.24
N ASN A 57 -0.80 -2.29 -0.92
CA ASN A 57 -1.29 -3.45 -1.66
C ASN A 57 -1.07 -4.76 -0.90
N ALA A 58 0.07 -4.93 -0.21
CA ALA A 58 0.33 -6.10 0.63
C ALA A 58 -0.65 -6.17 1.82
N LEU A 59 -0.92 -5.03 2.47
CA LEU A 59 -1.92 -4.93 3.55
C LEU A 59 -3.33 -5.27 3.04
N ARG A 60 -3.69 -4.78 1.85
CA ARG A 60 -4.96 -5.11 1.19
C ARG A 60 -5.06 -6.59 0.86
N ALA A 61 -4.00 -7.20 0.32
CA ALA A 61 -3.94 -8.63 0.02
C ALA A 61 -4.04 -9.49 1.28
N CYS A 62 -3.57 -8.98 2.43
CA CYS A 62 -3.73 -9.62 3.73
C CYS A 62 -5.14 -9.49 4.33
N HIS A 63 -6.12 -8.93 3.58
CA HIS A 63 -7.49 -8.68 4.05
C HIS A 63 -7.54 -7.92 5.39
N LEU A 64 -6.60 -6.99 5.59
CA LEU A 64 -6.54 -6.19 6.81
C LEU A 64 -7.65 -5.13 6.76
N ASN A 65 -8.63 -5.26 7.65
CA ASN A 65 -9.74 -4.33 7.80
C ASN A 65 -9.55 -3.43 9.04
N GLY A 66 -10.13 -2.23 8.98
CA GLY A 66 -10.16 -1.27 10.10
C GLY A 66 -11.16 -1.65 11.21
N GLU A 67 -11.85 -2.78 11.09
CA GLU A 67 -12.89 -3.19 12.05
C GLU A 67 -12.29 -3.48 13.43
N GLY A 68 -12.75 -2.73 14.43
CA GLY A 68 -12.29 -2.84 15.81
C GLY A 68 -10.93 -2.20 16.09
N ILE A 69 -10.44 -1.32 15.20
CA ILE A 69 -9.18 -0.62 15.40
C ILE A 69 -9.46 0.76 15.97
N HIS A 70 -9.15 0.92 17.26
CA HIS A 70 -9.41 2.16 18.01
C HIS A 70 -8.18 3.05 18.16
N SER A 71 -6.98 2.55 17.83
CA SER A 71 -5.73 3.30 17.90
C SER A 71 -4.74 2.87 16.82
N PRO A 72 -3.82 3.76 16.40
CA PRO A 72 -2.75 3.43 15.45
C PRO A 72 -1.83 2.31 15.96
N GLU A 73 -1.60 2.22 17.27
CA GLU A 73 -0.83 1.13 17.87
C GLU A 73 -1.52 -0.22 17.71
N GLN A 74 -2.85 -0.29 17.89
CA GLN A 74 -3.61 -1.51 17.63
C GLN A 74 -3.56 -1.93 16.15
N PHE A 75 -3.53 -0.94 15.25
CA PHE A 75 -3.33 -1.19 13.82
C PHE A 75 -1.98 -1.85 13.57
N GLU A 76 -0.90 -1.30 14.13
CA GLU A 76 0.45 -1.84 14.01
C GLU A 76 0.55 -3.26 14.57
N GLN A 77 0.01 -3.50 15.78
CA GLN A 77 -0.01 -4.84 16.39
C GLN A 77 -0.75 -5.85 15.52
N ARG A 78 -1.85 -5.45 14.88
CA ARG A 78 -2.62 -6.33 13.98
C ARG A 78 -1.86 -6.63 12.69
N ILE A 79 -1.17 -5.65 12.11
CA ILE A 79 -0.27 -5.86 10.98
C ILE A 79 0.81 -6.88 11.33
N LEU A 80 1.49 -6.69 12.47
CA LEU A 80 2.56 -7.59 12.93
C LEU A 80 2.02 -8.99 13.22
N ALA A 81 0.84 -9.13 13.82
CA ALA A 81 0.20 -10.41 14.07
C ALA A 81 -0.09 -11.17 12.76
N ILE A 82 -0.60 -10.49 11.74
CA ILE A 82 -0.85 -11.09 10.43
C ILE A 82 0.46 -11.51 9.75
N LEU A 83 1.48 -10.64 9.73
CA LEU A 83 2.80 -10.96 9.18
C LEU A 83 3.44 -12.19 9.85
N ARG A 84 3.28 -12.33 11.17
CA ARG A 84 3.75 -13.53 11.91
C ARG A 84 2.96 -14.77 11.52
N LYS A 85 1.64 -14.67 11.35
CA LYS A 85 0.79 -15.78 10.91
C LYS A 85 1.14 -16.25 9.49
N THR A 86 1.42 -15.32 8.58
CA THR A 86 1.81 -15.64 7.19
C THR A 86 3.18 -16.33 7.12
N ARG A 87 4.14 -15.99 8.00
CA ARG A 87 5.44 -16.70 8.09
C ARG A 87 5.34 -18.10 8.70
N GLY A 88 4.24 -18.43 9.38
CA GLY A 88 3.98 -19.76 9.95
C GLY A 88 3.23 -20.71 9.02
N GLY A 89 2.83 -20.28 7.83
CA GLY A 89 2.09 -21.10 6.85
C GLY A 89 3.03 -21.78 5.85
N LYS A 90 3.04 -23.11 5.86
CA LYS A 90 3.67 -24.00 4.86
C LYS A 90 3.46 -23.49 3.41
N PRO A 91 4.44 -23.68 2.50
CA PRO A 91 4.21 -23.50 1.08
C PRO A 91 3.13 -24.49 0.65
N HIS A 92 2.00 -24.00 0.12
CA HIS A 92 1.14 -24.86 -0.71
C HIS A 92 1.72 -24.85 -2.12
N ALA A 93 2.25 -26.01 -2.47
CA ALA A 93 2.48 -26.46 -3.84
C ALA A 93 1.15 -26.58 -4.59
#